data_AF-A0A2I9CRU6-F1
#
_entry.id   AF-A0A2I9CRU6-F1
#
_cell.length_a   1.000
_cell.length_b   1.000
_cell.length_c   1.000
_cell.angle_alpha   90.00
_cell.angle_beta   90.00
_cell.angle_gamma   90.00
#
_symmetry.space_group_name_H-M   'P 1'
#
loop_
_entity.id
_entity.type
_entity.pdbx_description
1 polymer ?
#
loop_
_entity_poly.entity_id
_entity_poly.type
_entity_poly.pdbx_seq_one_letter_code
_entity_poly.pdbx_strand_id
1 'polypeptide(L)'
;MTLADVRAALARGVDSAALSALRALTPPPSEREEAAALALHLGQPSLTVGWAADPFLLAAAQLRLGDAAAALAALQGQPDTARPALLRARAAWQGSGGDAFNLARHARTLARTEGDAGALVAAVTLLGELLLPTDPRAGLRTLAEGLKVAELTGQEADAHLLAILAHTQAALGSAEKAGLTATRALGRSLPRSPARVAALLALGRREEARVEAAAGELPEVWWRGLSSAAQAGAGRTSPQRLQ
;
A
#
# COMPACT_ATOMS: atom_id res chain seq x y z
N MET A 1 5.10 -11.12 28.00
CA MET A 1 5.78 -10.60 26.79
C MET A 1 5.83 -9.09 26.90
N THR A 2 6.95 -8.49 26.51
CA THR A 2 7.22 -7.06 26.58
C THR A 2 7.40 -6.48 25.19
N LEU A 3 7.32 -5.15 25.06
CA LEU A 3 7.62 -4.46 23.80
C LEU A 3 9.08 -4.69 23.36
N ALA A 4 10.00 -4.86 24.31
CA ALA A 4 11.39 -5.20 24.03
C ALA A 4 11.52 -6.57 23.34
N ASP A 5 10.68 -7.55 23.68
CA ASP A 5 10.68 -8.88 23.04
C ASP A 5 10.29 -8.79 21.56
N VAL A 6 9.28 -7.96 21.24
CA VAL A 6 8.84 -7.70 19.86
C VAL A 6 9.98 -7.05 19.06
N ARG A 7 10.61 -6.01 19.61
CA ARG A 7 11.74 -5.31 18.97
C ARG A 7 12.94 -6.24 18.76
N ALA A 8 13.27 -7.05 19.76
CA ALA A 8 14.38 -8.00 19.67
C ALA A 8 14.13 -9.05 18.58
N ALA A 9 12.90 -9.53 18.41
CA ALA A 9 12.55 -10.46 17.34
C ALA A 9 12.62 -9.81 15.95
N LEU A 10 12.14 -8.56 15.81
CA LEU A 10 12.25 -7.78 14.58
C LEU A 10 13.71 -7.53 14.18
N ALA A 11 14.56 -7.12 15.13
CA ALA A 11 15.97 -6.87 14.89
C ALA A 11 16.72 -8.13 14.41
N ARG A 12 16.27 -9.32 14.82
CA ARG A 12 16.80 -10.61 14.33
C ARG A 12 16.18 -11.08 13.01
N GLY A 13 15.22 -10.34 12.46
CA GLY A 13 14.50 -10.74 11.25
C GLY A 13 13.57 -11.95 11.43
N VAL A 14 13.20 -12.29 12.66
CA VAL A 14 12.34 -13.46 12.96
C VAL A 14 10.88 -13.00 13.04
N ASP A 15 10.26 -12.79 11.88
CA ASP A 15 8.90 -12.24 11.74
C ASP A 15 7.84 -13.01 12.54
N SER A 16 7.86 -14.35 12.51
CA SER A 16 6.90 -15.18 13.23
C SER A 16 7.01 -15.04 14.75
N ALA A 17 8.22 -14.89 15.28
CA ALA A 17 8.46 -14.67 16.70
C ALA A 17 8.01 -13.26 17.11
N ALA A 18 8.27 -12.25 16.27
CA ALA A 18 7.82 -10.88 16.51
C ALA A 18 6.29 -10.79 16.55
N LEU A 19 5.61 -11.44 15.59
CA LEU A 19 4.15 -11.49 15.53
C LEU A 19 3.55 -12.23 16.74
N SER A 20 4.15 -13.35 17.15
CA SER A 20 3.72 -14.10 18.34
C SER A 20 3.86 -13.25 19.62
N ALA A 21 5.01 -12.61 19.80
CA ALA A 21 5.25 -11.73 20.94
C ALA A 21 4.29 -10.54 20.97
N LEU A 22 4.00 -9.93 19.80
CA LEU A 22 3.06 -8.82 19.66
C LEU A 22 1.64 -9.24 20.06
N ARG A 23 1.16 -10.39 19.61
CA ARG A 23 -0.20 -10.89 19.92
C ARG A 23 -0.39 -11.24 21.39
N ALA A 24 0.69 -11.59 22.09
CA ALA A 24 0.70 -11.86 23.52
C ALA A 24 0.96 -10.59 24.38
N LEU A 25 1.18 -9.44 23.74
CA LEU A 25 1.48 -8.19 24.44
C LEU A 25 0.19 -7.55 24.98
N THR A 26 0.26 -7.04 26.20
CA THR A 26 -0.73 -6.09 26.74
C THR A 26 0.05 -4.84 27.16
N PRO A 27 0.20 -3.85 26.26
CA PRO A 27 1.11 -2.73 26.51
C PRO A 27 0.55 -1.81 27.60
N PRO A 28 1.38 -1.37 28.57
CA PRO A 28 0.98 -0.32 29.50
C PRO A 28 0.71 0.99 28.74
N PRO A 29 -0.07 1.94 29.31
CA PRO A 29 -0.46 3.17 28.60
C PRO A 29 0.70 3.95 27.97
N SER A 30 1.85 3.99 28.63
CA SER A 30 3.05 4.68 28.14
C SER A 30 3.69 4.06 26.89
N GLU A 31 3.41 2.79 26.60
CA GLU A 31 4.00 2.04 25.48
C GLU A 31 3.02 1.81 24.32
N ARG A 32 1.75 2.22 24.49
CA ARG A 32 0.68 1.90 23.53
C ARG A 32 0.94 2.42 22.13
N GLU A 33 1.43 3.65 21.99
CA GLU A 33 1.71 4.24 20.67
C GLU A 33 2.80 3.47 19.92
N GLU A 34 3.90 3.16 20.60
CA GLU A 34 4.98 2.40 19.99
C GLU A 34 4.52 0.98 19.63
N ALA A 35 3.78 0.32 20.53
CA ALA A 35 3.19 -0.99 20.27
C ALA A 35 2.20 -0.95 19.09
N ALA A 36 1.40 0.11 18.95
CA ALA A 36 0.46 0.28 17.87
C ALA A 36 1.17 0.46 16.52
N ALA A 37 2.27 1.22 16.49
CA ALA A 37 3.08 1.40 15.29
C ALA A 37 3.75 0.09 14.85
N LEU A 38 4.30 -0.68 15.80
CA LEU A 38 4.85 -2.00 15.52
C LEU A 38 3.77 -2.98 15.05
N ALA A 39 2.57 -2.92 15.62
CA ALA A 39 1.46 -3.73 15.17
C ALA A 39 1.10 -3.46 13.71
N LEU A 40 1.05 -2.19 13.29
CA LEU A 40 0.75 -1.84 11.91
C LEU A 40 1.87 -2.31 10.98
N HIS A 41 3.14 -2.12 11.38
CA HIS A 41 4.32 -2.58 10.66
C HIS A 41 4.30 -4.11 10.44
N LEU A 42 3.89 -4.87 11.45
CA LEU A 42 3.73 -6.32 11.41
C LEU A 42 2.43 -6.77 10.72
N GLY A 43 1.63 -5.86 10.17
CA GLY A 43 0.39 -6.18 9.47
C GLY A 43 -0.72 -6.66 10.41
N GLN A 44 -0.85 -6.07 11.60
CA GLN A 44 -1.92 -6.33 12.57
C GLN A 44 -2.71 -5.04 12.86
N PRO A 45 -3.45 -4.51 11.86
CA PRO A 45 -4.12 -3.23 12.00
C PRO A 45 -5.21 -3.21 13.08
N SER A 46 -5.87 -4.33 13.40
CA SER A 46 -6.85 -4.36 14.50
C SER A 46 -6.21 -4.10 15.86
N LEU A 47 -4.98 -4.61 16.09
CA LEU A 47 -4.22 -4.30 17.31
C LEU A 47 -3.82 -2.83 17.35
N THR A 48 -3.41 -2.26 16.21
CA THR A 48 -3.14 -0.82 16.10
C THR A 48 -4.35 0.01 16.47
N VAL A 49 -5.54 -0.30 15.95
CA VAL A 49 -6.80 0.40 16.29
C VAL A 49 -7.08 0.32 17.79
N GLY A 50 -6.80 -0.83 18.43
CA GLY A 50 -7.02 -1.00 19.87
C GLY A 50 -6.05 -0.22 20.77
N TRP A 51 -4.92 0.23 20.25
CA TRP A 51 -3.84 0.84 21.05
C TRP A 51 -3.51 2.28 20.68
N ALA A 52 -3.65 2.68 19.42
CA ALA A 52 -3.27 4.01 18.94
C ALA A 52 -4.21 5.10 19.45
N ALA A 53 -3.64 6.23 19.86
CA ALA A 53 -4.32 7.51 20.03
C ALA A 53 -3.87 8.54 18.99
N ASP A 54 -2.71 8.36 18.32
CA ASP A 54 -2.31 9.18 17.17
C ASP A 54 -3.34 9.09 16.03
N PRO A 55 -3.97 10.21 15.63
CA PRO A 55 -4.95 10.25 14.54
C PRO A 55 -4.45 9.67 13.21
N PHE A 56 -3.18 9.86 12.87
CA PHE A 56 -2.65 9.39 11.58
C PHE A 56 -2.41 7.89 11.58
N LEU A 57 -1.83 7.36 12.64
CA LEU A 57 -1.66 5.93 12.82
C LEU A 57 -3.01 5.20 12.88
N LEU A 58 -3.98 5.76 13.61
CA LEU A 58 -5.34 5.22 13.70
C LEU A 58 -6.01 5.21 12.32
N ALA A 59 -5.98 6.32 11.59
CA ALA A 59 -6.55 6.40 10.25
C ALA A 59 -5.88 5.42 9.27
N ALA A 60 -4.55 5.29 9.30
CA ALA A 60 -3.83 4.33 8.47
C ALA A 60 -4.24 2.88 8.76
N ALA A 61 -4.43 2.53 10.04
CA ALA A 61 -4.91 1.21 10.45
C ALA A 61 -6.37 0.95 10.01
N GLN A 62 -7.25 1.94 10.16
CA GLN A 62 -8.64 1.84 9.69
C GLN A 62 -8.73 1.65 8.17
N LEU A 63 -7.93 2.40 7.40
CA LEU A 63 -7.82 2.19 5.95
C LEU A 63 -7.27 0.81 5.60
N ARG A 64 -6.38 0.26 6.43
CA ARG A 64 -5.87 -1.10 6.27
C ARG A 64 -7.00 -2.13 6.36
N LEU A 65 -7.91 -1.93 7.33
CA LEU A 65 -9.13 -2.71 7.54
C LEU A 65 -10.26 -2.39 6.56
N GLY A 66 -10.07 -1.42 5.66
CA GLY A 66 -11.08 -0.98 4.70
C GLY A 66 -12.21 -0.14 5.30
N ASP A 67 -12.07 0.32 6.54
CA ASP A 67 -13.05 1.20 7.19
C ASP A 67 -12.73 2.66 6.87
N ALA A 68 -13.14 3.08 5.67
CA ALA A 68 -12.95 4.45 5.20
C ALA A 68 -13.67 5.49 6.08
N ALA A 69 -14.83 5.13 6.64
CA ALA A 69 -15.61 6.05 7.47
C ALA A 69 -14.92 6.31 8.82
N ALA A 70 -14.45 5.26 9.48
CA ALA A 70 -13.68 5.39 10.72
C ALA A 70 -12.35 6.13 10.49
N ALA A 71 -11.68 5.89 9.35
CA ALA A 71 -10.48 6.63 8.99
C ALA A 71 -10.75 8.13 8.84
N LEU A 72 -11.84 8.52 8.16
CA LEU A 72 -12.23 9.93 8.03
C LEU A 72 -12.58 10.56 9.38
N ALA A 73 -13.25 9.81 10.26
CA ALA A 73 -13.55 10.27 11.62
C ALA A 73 -12.27 10.52 12.43
N ALA A 74 -11.28 9.63 12.35
CA ALA A 74 -9.98 9.82 13.00
C ALA A 74 -9.25 11.07 12.49
N LEU A 75 -9.44 11.44 11.22
CA LEU A 75 -8.82 12.62 10.60
C LEU A 75 -9.61 13.92 10.80
N GLN A 76 -10.70 13.89 11.56
CA GLN A 76 -11.50 15.07 11.85
C GLN A 76 -10.67 16.10 12.65
N GLY A 77 -10.74 17.36 12.25
CA GLY A 77 -9.97 18.45 12.89
C GLY A 77 -8.48 18.49 12.56
N GLN A 78 -7.96 17.50 11.81
CA GLN A 78 -6.57 17.54 11.35
C GLN A 78 -6.37 18.59 10.26
N PRO A 79 -5.24 19.31 10.26
CA PRO A 79 -4.96 20.34 9.26
C PRO A 79 -4.93 19.76 7.84
N ASP A 80 -5.08 20.63 6.85
CA ASP A 80 -4.97 20.25 5.44
C ASP A 80 -3.50 20.27 4.99
N THR A 81 -2.74 19.29 5.47
CA THR A 81 -1.36 19.03 5.06
C THR A 81 -1.26 17.73 4.27
N ALA A 82 -0.11 17.48 3.65
CA ALA A 82 0.08 16.39 2.69
C ALA A 82 -0.36 15.01 3.22
N ARG A 83 0.03 14.64 4.44
CA ARG A 83 -0.26 13.31 5.02
C ARG A 83 -1.75 13.11 5.35
N PRO A 84 -2.44 14.00 6.10
CA PRO A 84 -3.89 13.93 6.26
C PRO A 84 -4.65 13.92 4.92
N ALA A 85 -4.26 14.79 3.97
CA ALA A 85 -4.91 14.87 2.66
C ALA A 85 -4.77 13.54 1.88
N LEU A 86 -3.61 12.91 1.93
CA LEU A 86 -3.37 11.60 1.32
C LEU A 86 -4.25 10.51 1.94
N LEU A 87 -4.36 10.46 3.27
CA LEU A 87 -5.21 9.48 3.95
C LEU A 87 -6.69 9.69 3.63
N ARG A 88 -7.15 10.94 3.53
CA ARG A 88 -8.50 11.29 3.05
C ARG A 88 -8.72 10.85 1.60
N ALA A 89 -7.74 11.05 0.72
CA ALA A 89 -7.81 10.59 -0.66
C ALA A 89 -7.94 9.06 -0.75
N ARG A 90 -7.17 8.32 0.05
CA ARG A 90 -7.28 6.85 0.15
C ARG A 90 -8.64 6.42 0.70
N ALA A 91 -9.17 7.12 1.71
CA ALA A 91 -10.50 6.85 2.26
C ALA A 91 -11.59 7.05 1.19
N ALA A 92 -11.53 8.15 0.43
CA ALA A 92 -12.47 8.43 -0.64
C ALA A 92 -12.46 7.34 -1.72
N TRP A 93 -11.27 6.85 -2.09
CA TRP A 93 -11.13 5.73 -3.03
C TRP A 93 -11.79 4.44 -2.51
N GLN A 94 -11.56 4.08 -1.24
CA GLN A 94 -12.16 2.87 -0.65
C GLN A 94 -13.67 2.99 -0.46
N GLY A 95 -14.17 4.18 -0.10
CA GLY A 95 -15.57 4.46 0.17
C GLY A 95 -16.45 4.63 -1.07
N SER A 96 -15.94 4.41 -2.28
CA SER A 96 -16.64 4.68 -3.56
C SER A 96 -17.06 6.15 -3.74
N GLY A 97 -16.43 7.07 -3.00
CA GLY A 97 -16.66 8.51 -3.13
C GLY A 97 -16.05 9.04 -4.42
N GLY A 98 -16.85 9.76 -5.22
CA GLY A 98 -16.51 10.16 -6.58
C GLY A 98 -15.34 11.15 -6.75
N ASP A 99 -14.64 11.54 -5.69
CA ASP A 99 -13.62 12.60 -5.73
C ASP A 99 -12.18 12.15 -5.40
N ALA A 100 -11.95 10.84 -5.27
CA ALA A 100 -10.64 10.29 -4.88
C ALA A 100 -9.47 10.79 -5.76
N PHE A 101 -9.71 10.99 -7.07
CA PHE A 101 -8.70 11.47 -7.99
C PHE A 101 -8.28 12.92 -7.71
N ASN A 102 -9.22 13.83 -7.49
CA ASN A 102 -8.87 15.22 -7.20
C ASN A 102 -8.24 15.34 -5.82
N LEU A 103 -8.73 14.59 -4.83
CA LEU A 103 -8.12 14.52 -3.50
C LEU A 103 -6.67 14.01 -3.55
N ALA A 104 -6.39 12.97 -4.34
CA ALA A 104 -5.03 12.46 -4.50
C ALA A 104 -4.12 13.46 -5.24
N ARG A 105 -4.65 14.21 -6.21
CA ARG A 105 -3.92 15.32 -6.86
C ARG A 105 -3.62 16.45 -5.89
N HIS A 106 -4.57 16.81 -5.03
CA HIS A 106 -4.40 17.81 -3.99
C HIS A 106 -3.32 17.41 -3.00
N ALA A 107 -3.39 16.18 -2.46
CA ALA A 107 -2.37 15.61 -1.59
C ALA A 107 -0.97 15.62 -2.23
N ARG A 108 -0.86 15.30 -3.53
CA ARG A 108 0.40 15.40 -4.27
C ARG A 108 0.93 16.83 -4.34
N THR A 109 0.07 17.82 -4.58
CA THR A 109 0.45 19.24 -4.62
C THR A 109 0.97 19.69 -3.25
N LEU A 110 0.24 19.38 -2.18
CA LEU A 110 0.66 19.67 -0.81
C LEU A 110 2.02 19.02 -0.50
N ALA A 111 2.19 17.73 -0.84
CA ALA A 111 3.45 17.02 -0.60
C ALA A 111 4.66 17.67 -1.29
N ARG A 112 4.48 18.20 -2.51
CA ARG A 112 5.52 18.96 -3.21
C ARG A 112 5.83 20.28 -2.52
N THR A 113 4.81 21.03 -2.14
CA THR A 113 4.97 22.33 -1.48
C THR A 113 5.62 22.19 -0.10
N GLU A 114 5.27 21.15 0.64
CA GLU A 114 5.80 20.87 1.98
C GLU A 114 7.17 20.17 1.95
N GLY A 115 7.59 19.63 0.80
CA GLY A 115 8.81 18.84 0.69
C GLY A 115 8.71 17.44 1.34
N ASP A 116 7.49 16.93 1.56
CA ASP A 116 7.29 15.59 2.13
C ASP A 116 7.43 14.52 1.04
N ALA A 117 8.65 14.00 0.90
CA ALA A 117 8.97 12.95 -0.06
C ALA A 117 8.13 11.67 0.13
N GLY A 118 7.83 11.30 1.37
CA GLY A 118 7.05 10.09 1.68
C GLY A 118 5.59 10.24 1.25
N ALA A 119 4.97 11.37 1.61
CA ALA A 119 3.62 11.70 1.16
C ALA A 119 3.55 11.84 -0.37
N LEU A 120 4.59 12.39 -1.00
CA LEU A 120 4.66 12.53 -2.45
C LEU A 120 4.66 11.16 -3.14
N VAL A 121 5.53 10.23 -2.72
CA VAL A 121 5.61 8.86 -3.26
C VAL A 121 4.27 8.14 -3.09
N ALA A 122 3.63 8.25 -1.93
CA ALA A 122 2.36 7.60 -1.68
C ALA A 122 1.20 8.23 -2.49
N ALA A 123 1.19 9.56 -2.68
CA ALA A 123 0.19 10.25 -3.50
C ALA A 123 0.30 9.88 -4.99
N VAL A 124 1.51 9.83 -5.55
CA VAL A 124 1.70 9.40 -6.95
C VAL A 124 1.40 7.91 -7.14
N THR A 125 1.64 7.09 -6.11
CA THR A 125 1.25 5.67 -6.12
C THR A 125 -0.27 5.54 -6.19
N LEU A 126 -1.02 6.23 -5.31
CA LEU A 126 -2.49 6.24 -5.34
C LEU A 126 -3.05 6.76 -6.67
N LEU A 127 -2.46 7.83 -7.23
CA LEU A 127 -2.86 8.31 -8.56
C LEU A 127 -2.59 7.28 -9.65
N GLY A 128 -1.47 6.56 -9.60
CA GLY A 128 -1.18 5.45 -10.50
C GLY A 128 -2.22 4.34 -10.40
N GLU A 129 -2.63 3.97 -9.18
CA GLU A 129 -3.71 3.00 -8.94
C GLU A 129 -5.03 3.45 -9.56
N LEU A 130 -5.41 4.72 -9.37
CA LEU A 130 -6.65 5.30 -9.88
C LEU A 130 -6.67 5.40 -11.42
N LEU A 131 -5.51 5.66 -12.03
CA LEU A 131 -5.37 5.78 -13.48
C LEU A 131 -5.24 4.44 -14.19
N LEU A 132 -4.83 3.38 -13.49
CA LEU A 132 -4.58 2.07 -14.08
C LEU A 132 -5.74 1.54 -14.95
N PRO A 133 -7.02 1.61 -14.54
CA PRO A 133 -8.12 1.05 -15.33
C PRO A 133 -8.48 1.87 -16.57
N THR A 134 -8.15 3.16 -16.60
CA THR A 134 -8.67 4.11 -17.60
C THR A 134 -7.59 4.70 -18.51
N ASP A 135 -6.42 5.05 -17.94
CA ASP A 135 -5.27 5.58 -18.68
C ASP A 135 -3.95 5.10 -18.04
N PRO A 136 -3.52 3.85 -18.32
CA PRO A 136 -2.27 3.31 -17.80
C PRO A 136 -1.03 4.07 -18.29
N ARG A 137 -1.10 4.83 -19.40
CA ARG A 137 0.04 5.67 -19.85
C ARG A 137 0.19 6.90 -18.97
N ALA A 138 -0.92 7.56 -18.60
CA ALA A 138 -0.88 8.62 -17.61
C ALA A 138 -0.47 8.09 -16.23
N GLY A 139 -0.93 6.90 -15.85
CA GLY A 139 -0.48 6.20 -14.64
C GLY A 139 1.03 6.01 -14.61
N LEU A 140 1.62 5.49 -15.69
CA LEU A 140 3.07 5.28 -15.80
C LEU A 140 3.87 6.59 -15.64
N ARG A 141 3.44 7.67 -16.30
CA ARG A 141 4.08 8.99 -16.16
C ARG A 141 3.98 9.53 -14.74
N THR A 142 2.86 9.30 -14.07
CA THR A 142 2.67 9.73 -12.68
C THR A 142 3.58 8.95 -11.74
N LEU A 143 3.68 7.63 -11.90
CA LEU A 143 4.54 6.76 -11.08
C LEU A 143 6.04 7.05 -11.26
N ALA A 144 6.45 7.54 -12.44
CA ALA A 144 7.83 7.93 -12.71
C ALA A 144 8.34 9.04 -11.77
N GLU A 145 7.44 9.91 -11.28
CA GLU A 145 7.79 10.90 -10.28
C GLU A 145 8.26 10.25 -8.97
N GLY A 146 7.57 9.21 -8.49
CA GLY A 146 7.95 8.50 -7.27
C GLY A 146 9.29 7.79 -7.42
N LEU A 147 9.58 7.24 -8.60
CA LEU A 147 10.89 6.66 -8.92
C LEU A 147 11.99 7.73 -8.89
N LYS A 148 11.70 8.93 -9.40
CA LYS A 148 12.67 10.03 -9.40
C LYS A 148 12.98 10.52 -7.98
N VAL A 149 11.99 10.55 -7.08
CA VAL A 149 12.21 10.85 -5.66
C VAL A 149 13.16 9.85 -5.02
N ALA A 150 12.95 8.54 -5.24
CA ALA A 150 13.85 7.51 -4.72
C ALA A 150 15.28 7.68 -5.25
N GLU A 151 15.43 7.94 -6.55
CA GLU A 151 16.74 8.21 -7.18
C GLU A 151 17.45 9.43 -6.56
N LEU A 152 16.75 10.56 -6.43
CA LEU A 152 17.32 11.81 -5.90
C LEU A 152 17.68 11.74 -4.42
N THR A 153 16.98 10.90 -3.65
CA THR A 153 17.23 10.71 -2.22
C THR A 153 18.23 9.59 -1.93
N GLY A 154 18.68 8.86 -2.95
CA GLY A 154 19.54 7.68 -2.80
C GLY A 154 18.86 6.51 -2.09
N GLN A 155 17.52 6.55 -1.94
CA GLN A 155 16.74 5.51 -1.27
C GLN A 155 16.28 4.46 -2.27
N GLU A 156 15.99 3.26 -1.77
CA GLU A 156 15.30 2.26 -2.57
C GLU A 156 13.88 2.74 -2.91
N ALA A 157 13.45 2.49 -4.16
CA ALA A 157 12.07 2.74 -4.56
C ALA A 157 11.09 1.91 -3.71
N ASP A 158 10.04 2.58 -3.25
CA ASP A 158 8.97 2.01 -2.41
C ASP A 158 8.34 0.75 -3.02
N ALA A 159 8.08 -0.25 -2.18
CA ALA A 159 7.58 -1.55 -2.62
C ALA A 159 6.16 -1.46 -3.22
N HIS A 160 5.30 -0.59 -2.67
CA HIS A 160 3.95 -0.41 -3.20
C HIS A 160 4.00 0.31 -4.54
N LEU A 161 4.78 1.39 -4.65
CA LEU A 161 5.03 2.08 -5.92
C LEU A 161 5.46 1.09 -7.02
N LEU A 162 6.41 0.20 -6.72
CA LEU A 162 6.86 -0.82 -7.67
C LEU A 162 5.77 -1.83 -8.02
N ALA A 163 4.96 -2.26 -7.06
CA ALA A 163 3.86 -3.19 -7.32
C ALA A 163 2.82 -2.58 -8.29
N ILE A 164 2.45 -1.31 -8.09
CA ILE A 164 1.51 -0.61 -9.00
C ILE A 164 2.15 -0.36 -10.37
N LEU A 165 3.44 -0.04 -10.39
CA LEU A 165 4.20 0.07 -11.63
C LEU A 165 4.20 -1.24 -12.43
N ALA A 166 4.32 -2.39 -11.78
CA ALA A 166 4.24 -3.68 -12.46
C ALA A 166 2.88 -3.90 -13.12
N HIS A 167 1.78 -3.65 -12.41
CA HIS A 167 0.43 -3.72 -12.99
C HIS A 167 0.25 -2.76 -14.18
N THR A 168 0.77 -1.54 -14.05
CA THR A 168 0.74 -0.53 -15.12
C THR A 168 1.53 -0.97 -16.35
N GLN A 169 2.71 -1.54 -16.17
CA GLN A 169 3.53 -2.08 -17.26
C GLN A 169 2.86 -3.27 -17.96
N ALA A 170 2.22 -4.15 -17.19
CA ALA A 170 1.46 -5.28 -17.74
C ALA A 170 0.28 -4.80 -18.59
N ALA A 171 -0.47 -3.80 -18.11
CA ALA A 171 -1.57 -3.18 -18.86
C ALA A 171 -1.13 -2.55 -20.20
N LEU A 172 0.14 -2.12 -20.29
CA LEU A 172 0.76 -1.57 -21.51
C LEU A 172 1.44 -2.64 -22.39
N GLY A 173 1.27 -3.93 -22.08
CA GLY A 173 1.77 -5.05 -22.89
C GLY A 173 3.22 -5.45 -22.62
N SER A 174 3.86 -4.94 -21.55
CA SER A 174 5.25 -5.27 -21.19
C SER A 174 5.32 -6.37 -20.12
N ALA A 175 4.84 -7.57 -20.42
CA ALA A 175 4.66 -8.65 -19.42
C ALA A 175 5.96 -9.07 -18.71
N GLU A 176 7.06 -9.24 -19.45
CA GLU A 176 8.36 -9.61 -18.87
C GLU A 176 8.89 -8.54 -17.90
N LYS A 177 8.87 -7.27 -18.33
CA LYS A 177 9.28 -6.13 -17.50
C LYS A 177 8.41 -5.99 -16.26
N ALA A 178 7.10 -6.21 -16.41
CA ALA A 178 6.17 -6.21 -15.29
C ALA A 178 6.51 -7.31 -14.27
N GLY A 179 6.82 -8.53 -14.73
CA GLY A 179 7.23 -9.64 -13.87
C GLY A 179 8.53 -9.36 -13.09
N LEU A 180 9.53 -8.76 -13.74
CA LEU A 180 10.77 -8.34 -13.08
C LEU A 180 10.52 -7.26 -12.02
N THR A 181 9.67 -6.29 -12.35
CA THR A 181 9.30 -5.20 -11.44
C THR A 181 8.50 -5.73 -10.24
N ALA A 182 7.56 -6.64 -10.47
CA ALA A 182 6.78 -7.29 -9.42
C ALA A 182 7.65 -8.16 -8.50
N THR A 183 8.64 -8.88 -9.04
CA THR A 183 9.61 -9.63 -8.23
C THR A 183 10.41 -8.71 -7.31
N ARG A 184 10.86 -7.55 -7.81
CA ARG A 184 11.54 -6.54 -6.98
C ARG A 184 10.62 -5.97 -5.91
N ALA A 185 9.38 -5.63 -6.27
CA ALA A 185 8.36 -5.17 -5.33
C ALA A 185 8.15 -6.20 -4.21
N LEU A 186 8.03 -7.48 -4.57
CA LEU A 186 7.85 -8.58 -3.62
C LEU A 186 9.05 -8.71 -2.67
N GLY A 187 10.28 -8.64 -3.18
CA GLY A 187 11.50 -8.72 -2.38
C GLY A 187 11.67 -7.56 -1.39
N ARG A 188 11.08 -6.39 -1.67
CA ARG A 188 11.10 -5.21 -0.79
C ARG A 188 9.89 -5.09 0.12
N SER A 189 8.82 -5.82 -0.18
CA SER A 189 7.57 -5.73 0.57
C SER A 189 7.67 -6.39 1.93
N LEU A 190 7.12 -5.73 2.96
CA LEU A 190 6.93 -6.36 4.26
C LEU A 190 5.90 -7.50 4.16
N PRO A 191 6.03 -8.57 4.96
CA PRO A 191 4.97 -9.56 5.12
C PRO A 191 3.62 -8.90 5.42
N ARG A 192 2.51 -9.48 4.92
CA ARG A 192 1.14 -9.01 5.22
C ARG A 192 0.85 -7.56 4.79
N SER A 193 1.68 -6.95 3.95
CA SER A 193 1.54 -5.56 3.46
C SER A 193 0.72 -5.47 2.16
N PRO A 194 0.16 -4.30 1.80
CA PRO A 194 -0.62 -4.18 0.56
C PRO A 194 0.29 -4.30 -0.66
N ALA A 195 1.52 -3.77 -0.55
CA ALA A 195 2.56 -3.92 -1.55
C ALA A 195 2.83 -5.38 -1.89
N ARG A 196 2.93 -6.25 -0.87
CA ARG A 196 3.17 -7.68 -1.04
C ARG A 196 2.03 -8.36 -1.79
N VAL A 197 0.79 -8.12 -1.37
CA VAL A 197 -0.40 -8.65 -2.04
C VAL A 197 -0.47 -8.17 -3.49
N ALA A 198 -0.27 -6.87 -3.74
CA ALA A 198 -0.27 -6.31 -5.09
C ALA A 198 0.84 -6.92 -5.97
N ALA A 199 2.04 -7.14 -5.43
CA ALA A 199 3.15 -7.76 -6.15
C ALA A 199 2.86 -9.23 -6.49
N LEU A 200 2.31 -10.00 -5.54
CA LEU A 200 1.90 -11.40 -5.78
C LEU A 200 0.83 -11.50 -6.87
N LEU A 201 -0.14 -10.58 -6.87
CA LEU A 201 -1.16 -10.51 -7.92
C LEU A 201 -0.56 -10.19 -9.29
N ALA A 202 0.41 -9.27 -9.36
CA ALA A 202 1.12 -8.96 -10.61
C ALA A 202 1.91 -10.17 -11.15
N LEU A 203 2.40 -11.05 -10.26
CA LEU A 203 3.07 -12.30 -10.60
C LEU A 203 2.09 -13.46 -10.92
N GLY A 204 0.78 -13.24 -10.84
CA GLY A 204 -0.23 -14.28 -11.03
C GLY A 204 -0.36 -15.27 -9.87
N ARG A 205 0.32 -15.04 -8.74
CA ARG A 205 0.33 -15.89 -7.53
C ARG A 205 -0.88 -15.61 -6.64
N ARG A 206 -2.08 -15.82 -7.19
CA ARG A 206 -3.37 -15.41 -6.59
C ARG A 206 -3.63 -16.05 -5.22
N GLU A 207 -3.32 -17.33 -5.07
CA GLU A 207 -3.59 -18.03 -3.82
C GLU A 207 -2.72 -17.52 -2.67
N GLU A 208 -1.42 -17.32 -2.94
CA GLU A 208 -0.51 -16.71 -1.98
C GLU A 208 -0.91 -15.28 -1.64
N ALA A 209 -1.38 -14.51 -2.63
CA ALA A 209 -1.91 -13.17 -2.39
C ALA A 209 -3.12 -13.18 -1.44
N ARG A 210 -4.02 -14.16 -1.54
CA ARG A 210 -5.16 -14.32 -0.63
C ARG A 210 -4.71 -14.67 0.79
N VAL A 211 -3.75 -15.58 0.93
CA VAL A 211 -3.19 -15.96 2.24
C VAL A 211 -2.53 -14.76 2.90
N GLU A 212 -1.70 -14.00 2.18
CA GLU A 212 -1.06 -12.78 2.68
C GLU A 212 -2.07 -11.69 3.05
N ALA A 213 -3.11 -11.51 2.23
CA ALA A 213 -4.20 -10.60 2.50
C ALA A 213 -4.95 -10.97 3.78
N ALA A 214 -5.34 -12.24 3.95
CA ALA A 214 -6.03 -12.71 5.14
C ALA A 214 -5.15 -12.55 6.39
N ALA A 215 -3.87 -12.91 6.30
CA ALA A 215 -2.93 -12.77 7.40
C ALA A 215 -2.69 -11.30 7.81
N GLY A 216 -2.79 -10.36 6.86
CA GLY A 216 -2.69 -8.92 7.08
C GLY A 216 -4.01 -8.22 7.39
N GLU A 217 -5.10 -8.96 7.56
CA GLU A 217 -6.45 -8.42 7.82
C GLU A 217 -6.92 -7.45 6.72
N LEU A 218 -6.62 -7.77 5.48
CA LEU A 218 -6.89 -6.90 4.35
C LEU A 218 -8.18 -7.30 3.67
N PRO A 219 -9.10 -6.36 3.44
CA PRO A 219 -10.24 -6.60 2.58
C PRO A 219 -9.91 -6.38 1.11
N GLU A 220 -10.74 -6.97 0.25
CA GLU A 220 -10.59 -6.96 -1.21
C GLU A 220 -10.50 -5.55 -1.83
N VAL A 221 -11.03 -4.53 -1.15
CA VAL A 221 -10.97 -3.13 -1.62
C VAL A 221 -9.55 -2.69 -1.99
N TRP A 222 -8.52 -3.25 -1.36
CA TRP A 222 -7.11 -2.94 -1.63
C TRP A 222 -6.59 -3.45 -2.99
N TRP A 223 -7.23 -4.45 -3.61
CA TRP A 223 -6.74 -5.03 -4.87
C TRP A 223 -7.83 -5.35 -5.89
N ARG A 224 -9.08 -4.93 -5.67
CA ARG A 224 -10.20 -5.13 -6.59
C ARG A 224 -9.87 -4.67 -8.01
N GLY A 225 -9.21 -3.52 -8.16
CA GLY A 225 -8.82 -2.96 -9.48
C GLY A 225 -7.64 -3.64 -10.16
N LEU A 226 -6.83 -4.40 -9.42
CA LEU A 226 -5.60 -5.03 -9.93
C LEU A 226 -5.87 -6.39 -10.59
N SER A 227 -6.93 -7.08 -10.14
CA SER A 227 -7.28 -8.44 -10.58
C SER A 227 -7.82 -8.52 -12.02
N SER A 228 -8.29 -7.41 -12.60
CA SER A 228 -8.92 -7.35 -13.93
C SER A 228 -7.89 -7.22 -15.08
N ALA A 229 -6.85 -6.40 -14.89
CA ALA A 229 -5.85 -6.12 -15.94
C ALA A 229 -5.04 -7.37 -16.36
N ALA A 230 -4.76 -8.27 -15.42
CA ALA A 230 -4.05 -9.53 -15.69
C ALA A 230 -4.87 -10.52 -16.54
N GLN A 231 -6.20 -10.40 -16.56
CA GLN A 231 -7.09 -11.32 -17.33
C GLN A 231 -7.23 -10.88 -18.80
N ALA A 232 -7.13 -9.59 -19.09
CA ALA A 232 -7.25 -9.05 -20.46
C ALA A 232 -6.03 -9.36 -21.36
N GLY A 233 -4.92 -9.82 -20.79
CA GLY A 233 -3.71 -10.23 -21.51
C GLY A 233 -3.68 -11.73 -21.88
N ALA A 234 -4.34 -12.59 -21.10
CA ALA A 234 -4.32 -14.04 -21.30
C ALA A 234 -5.25 -14.53 -22.42
N GLY A 235 -6.17 -13.69 -22.90
CA GLY A 235 -7.16 -14.03 -23.93
C GLY A 235 -6.81 -13.60 -25.35
N ARG A 236 -5.62 -13.02 -25.61
CA ARG A 236 -5.20 -12.59 -26.96
C ARG A 236 -4.09 -13.48 -27.52
N THR A 237 -4.36 -14.78 -27.60
CA THR A 237 -3.67 -15.64 -28.57
C THR A 237 -4.38 -15.47 -29.92
N SER A 238 -3.75 -14.69 -30.82
CA SER A 238 -4.18 -14.59 -32.22
C SER A 238 -4.24 -15.99 -32.85
N PRO A 239 -5.38 -16.42 -33.43
CA PRO A 239 -5.33 -17.42 -34.48
C PRO A 239 -4.88 -16.72 -35.77
N GLN A 240 -4.28 -17.49 -36.67
CA GLN A 240 -3.91 -17.15 -38.05
C GLN A 240 -2.48 -16.62 -38.27
N ARG A 241 -1.61 -17.53 -38.70
CA ARG A 241 -1.19 -17.59 -40.12
C ARG A 241 -0.79 -19.03 -40.47
N LEU A 242 -1.68 -19.73 -41.16
CA LEU A 242 -1.34 -20.80 -42.08
C LEU A 242 -2.04 -20.44 -43.39
N GLN A 243 -1.28 -19.81 -44.28
CA GLN A 243 -1.43 -19.86 -45.73
C GLN A 243 -0.02 -19.86 -46.31
#